data_AF-A0A841VJ84-F1
#
_entry.id   AF-A0A841VJ84-F1
#
_cell.length_a   1.000
_cell.length_b   1.000
_cell.length_c   1.000
_cell.angle_alpha   90.00
_cell.angle_beta   90.00
_cell.angle_gamma   90.00
#
_symmetry.space_group_name_H-M   'P 1'
#
loop_
_entity.id
_entity.type
_entity.pdbx_description
1 polymer ?
#
loop_
_entity_poly.entity_id
_entity_poly.type
_entity_poly.pdbx_seq_one_letter_code
_entity_poly.pdbx_strand_id
1 'polypeptide(L)'
;MRVNLPFDDPLNYEQRSFLQTIQQRQWKSEADTPVILSEILSLLSTGSAPELLAEEITPTPIVIKGDRPPLPVAELELPGGTIQLASRFYVQREPWESRCYEQIGKNAGLIRIKAPRQMGKTSLLARICDHAAELGYRTASLDFLETDEAIFEDLTVFLKRFCALISRKLGISPRQVPEFWDEELFGPKENCNDYFEQYILAPLTVPLFLGLDELDRLFPYNIVAKEFLTLLRSWNEKAKVNETWAKLRIAIAHSTESYVVMDTNSSPFNVGLAVELPEFNQEQVLDLVARHGLSWGTEETRQLMKMVGGHPYLVRLALYHVAQGDLTLSEFLVTAATDAGIYGEHLRRHLWNLQQNPELAAAFQQVVATKEPVCLPSMSAFKLNGMGLVSLQGNEVILRHECLYRPYFQSRLRIRE
;
A
#
# COMPACT_ATOMS: atom_id res chain seq x y z
N MET A 1 25.25 37.46 4.45
CA MET A 1 25.34 37.77 5.90
C MET A 1 24.53 36.72 6.65
N ARG A 2 25.09 36.08 7.68
CA ARG A 2 24.37 35.16 8.58
C ARG A 2 23.80 35.97 9.75
N VAL A 3 22.49 35.92 9.97
CA VAL A 3 21.82 36.56 11.11
C VAL A 3 21.34 35.45 12.03
N ASN A 4 21.77 35.46 13.30
CA ASN A 4 21.42 34.42 14.29
C ASN A 4 21.78 32.97 13.87
N LEU A 5 22.74 32.80 12.95
CA LEU A 5 23.23 31.49 12.49
C LEU A 5 24.75 31.41 12.67
N PRO A 6 25.26 30.75 13.74
CA PRO A 6 26.69 30.58 13.99
C PRO A 6 27.43 29.85 12.86
N PHE A 7 28.75 30.03 12.78
CA PHE A 7 29.59 29.27 11.84
C PHE A 7 29.67 27.78 12.20
N ASP A 8 29.55 27.47 13.48
CA ASP A 8 29.64 26.12 14.04
C ASP A 8 28.28 25.39 14.09
N ASP A 9 27.21 26.04 13.61
CA ASP A 9 25.88 25.43 13.57
C ASP A 9 25.88 24.29 12.53
N PRO A 10 25.33 23.10 12.85
CA PRO A 10 25.44 21.94 12.00
C PRO A 10 24.56 22.12 10.76
N LEU A 11 25.20 22.48 9.66
CA LEU A 11 24.60 22.50 8.33
C LEU A 11 24.81 21.16 7.64
N ASN A 12 23.87 20.77 6.78
CA ASN A 12 24.03 19.57 5.97
C ASN A 12 25.21 19.74 4.98
N TYR A 13 25.70 18.63 4.42
CA TYR A 13 26.89 18.63 3.58
C TYR A 13 26.76 19.55 2.35
N GLU A 14 25.60 19.55 1.68
CA GLU A 14 25.37 20.39 0.50
C GLU A 14 25.33 21.88 0.83
N GLN A 15 24.61 22.27 1.88
CA GLN A 15 24.56 23.65 2.36
C GLN A 15 25.92 24.12 2.86
N ARG A 16 26.68 23.25 3.52
CA ARG A 16 28.04 23.57 3.97
C ARG A 16 28.98 23.77 2.79
N SER A 17 28.95 22.88 1.81
CA SER A 17 29.73 22.97 0.57
C SER A 17 29.39 24.26 -0.20
N PHE A 18 28.10 24.54 -0.40
CA PHE A 18 27.65 25.76 -1.08
C PHE A 18 28.08 27.01 -0.31
N LEU A 19 27.83 27.08 0.99
CA LEU A 19 28.20 28.25 1.78
C LEU A 19 29.72 28.44 1.84
N GLN A 20 30.52 27.37 1.87
CA GLN A 20 31.99 27.48 1.84
C GLN A 20 32.54 28.15 0.57
N THR A 21 31.80 28.13 -0.53
CA THR A 21 32.20 28.81 -1.78
C THR A 21 31.92 30.31 -1.81
N ILE A 22 31.21 30.84 -0.80
CA ILE A 22 30.86 32.26 -0.71
C ILE A 22 31.45 32.92 0.54
N GLN A 23 31.87 34.17 0.41
CA GLN A 23 32.33 34.97 1.56
C GLN A 23 31.16 35.29 2.49
N GLN A 24 31.36 35.03 3.77
CA GLN A 24 30.32 35.16 4.79
C GLN A 24 30.78 36.06 5.93
N ARG A 25 29.82 36.83 6.45
CA ARG A 25 29.93 37.61 7.69
C ARG A 25 28.77 37.23 8.59
N GLN A 26 29.03 37.07 9.87
CA GLN A 26 28.01 36.82 10.89
C GLN A 26 27.67 38.15 11.56
N TRP A 27 26.38 38.47 11.64
CA TRP A 27 25.84 39.56 12.44
C TRP A 27 25.26 38.96 13.72
N LYS A 28 25.79 39.35 14.87
CA LYS A 28 25.39 38.86 16.20
C LYS A 28 24.64 39.92 17.00
N SER A 29 24.97 41.19 16.81
CA SER A 29 24.32 42.30 17.51
C SER A 29 24.42 43.62 16.75
N GLU A 30 23.69 44.64 17.19
CA GLU A 30 23.73 45.98 16.59
C GLU A 30 25.14 46.59 16.55
N ALA A 31 26.04 46.20 17.46
CA ALA A 31 27.43 46.64 17.49
C ALA A 31 28.26 46.18 16.27
N ASP A 32 27.82 45.13 15.56
CA ASP A 32 28.49 44.63 14.35
C ASP A 32 28.13 45.46 13.10
N THR A 33 27.04 46.24 13.19
CA THR A 33 26.48 47.00 12.06
C THR A 33 27.46 48.02 11.47
N PRO A 34 28.17 48.86 12.24
CA PRO A 34 29.09 49.84 11.67
C PRO A 34 30.28 49.19 10.94
N VAL A 35 30.77 48.07 11.47
CA VAL A 35 31.90 47.32 10.89
C VAL A 35 31.49 46.70 9.57
N ILE A 36 30.37 45.97 9.54
CA ILE A 36 29.85 45.33 8.32
C ILE A 36 29.50 46.38 7.26
N LEU A 37 28.92 47.51 7.66
CA LEU A 37 28.59 48.59 6.73
C LEU A 37 29.85 49.20 6.11
N SER A 38 30.91 49.42 6.90
CA SER A 38 32.19 49.95 6.41
C SER A 38 32.87 49.00 5.42
N GLU A 39 32.81 47.69 5.66
CA GLU A 39 33.34 46.68 4.73
C GLU A 39 32.54 46.65 3.42
N ILE A 40 31.21 46.67 3.48
CA ILE A 40 30.35 46.68 2.28
C ILE A 40 30.61 47.95 1.46
N LEU A 41 30.66 49.12 2.12
CA LEU A 41 30.93 50.38 1.43
C LEU A 41 32.34 50.41 0.81
N SER A 42 33.33 49.84 1.50
CA SER A 42 34.67 49.66 0.94
C SER A 42 34.65 48.76 -0.31
N LEU A 43 33.98 47.61 -0.25
CA LEU A 43 33.84 46.67 -1.38
C LEU A 43 33.16 47.31 -2.59
N LEU A 44 32.09 48.07 -2.36
CA LEU A 44 31.38 48.80 -3.40
C LEU A 44 32.24 49.90 -4.03
N SER A 45 33.16 50.50 -3.26
CA SER A 45 34.05 51.56 -3.74
C SER A 45 35.27 51.04 -4.52
N THR A 46 35.82 49.88 -4.15
CA THR A 46 37.03 49.30 -4.78
C THR A 46 36.70 48.34 -5.92
N GLY A 47 35.46 47.84 -6.01
CA GLY A 47 34.98 46.96 -7.08
C GLY A 47 35.65 45.59 -7.14
N SER A 48 36.46 45.23 -6.14
CA SER A 48 37.16 43.95 -6.05
C SER A 48 36.85 43.30 -4.70
N ALA A 49 36.29 42.09 -4.75
CA ALA A 49 36.18 41.26 -3.56
C ALA A 49 37.59 40.76 -3.16
N PRO A 50 37.93 40.70 -1.85
CA PRO A 50 39.19 40.12 -1.42
C PRO A 50 39.28 38.66 -1.91
N GLU A 51 40.46 38.20 -2.30
CA GLU A 51 40.67 36.81 -2.71
C GLU A 51 40.27 35.85 -1.58
N LEU A 52 39.47 34.84 -1.91
CA LEU A 52 39.25 33.70 -1.02
C LEU A 52 40.61 33.02 -0.82
N LEU A 53 41.17 33.10 0.39
CA LEU A 53 42.27 32.24 0.79
C LEU A 53 41.75 30.80 0.68
N ALA A 54 42.11 30.12 -0.41
CA ALA A 54 41.94 28.69 -0.56
C ALA A 54 42.90 28.00 0.40
N GLU A 55 42.54 27.94 1.68
CA GLU A 55 43.11 26.91 2.54
C GLU A 55 42.52 25.58 2.08
N GLU A 56 43.36 24.74 1.49
CA GLU A 56 43.10 23.31 1.31
C GLU A 56 42.94 22.67 2.71
N ILE A 57 41.74 22.78 3.28
CA ILE A 57 41.41 22.09 4.52
C ILE A 57 41.01 20.68 4.14
N THR A 58 41.98 19.77 4.22
CA THR A 58 41.69 18.34 4.34
C THR A 58 40.68 18.14 5.48
N PRO A 59 39.59 17.40 5.27
CA PRO A 59 38.55 17.28 6.28
C PRO A 59 39.08 16.45 7.45
N THR A 60 39.57 17.11 8.49
CA THR A 60 39.65 16.49 9.80
C THR A 60 38.22 16.17 10.24
N PRO A 61 37.88 14.88 10.49
CA PRO A 61 36.57 14.54 11.01
C PRO A 61 36.43 15.18 12.38
N ILE A 62 35.57 16.17 12.49
CA ILE A 62 35.10 16.65 13.79
C ILE A 62 34.29 15.47 14.36
N VAL A 63 34.87 14.78 15.34
CA VAL A 63 34.14 13.87 16.20
C VAL A 63 33.12 14.74 16.94
N ILE A 64 31.86 14.70 16.46
CA ILE A 64 30.74 15.33 17.12
C ILE A 64 30.54 14.61 18.46
N LYS A 65 31.12 15.14 19.54
CA LYS A 65 30.70 14.78 20.89
C LYS A 65 29.37 15.48 21.16
N GLY A 66 28.29 14.83 20.76
CA GLY A 66 26.93 15.23 21.07
C GLY A 66 25.97 14.08 20.79
N ASP A 67 25.21 13.67 21.81
CA ASP A 67 24.16 12.62 21.80
C ASP A 67 22.95 12.98 20.90
N ARG A 68 23.18 13.44 19.67
CA ARG A 68 22.10 13.69 18.72
C ARG A 68 22.37 12.90 17.45
N PRO A 69 21.56 11.86 17.16
CA PRO A 69 21.68 11.18 15.88
C PRO A 69 21.51 12.21 14.75
N PRO A 70 22.26 12.08 13.64
CA PRO A 70 22.02 12.91 12.47
C PRO A 70 20.55 12.79 12.09
N LEU A 71 19.86 13.92 11.88
CA LEU A 71 18.47 13.92 11.44
C LEU A 71 18.40 13.13 10.12
N PRO A 72 17.71 11.99 10.07
CA PRO A 72 17.53 11.28 8.81
C PRO A 72 16.51 12.07 7.99
N VAL A 73 16.98 12.95 7.12
CA VAL A 73 16.18 13.47 6.01
C VAL A 73 16.15 12.38 4.94
N ALA A 74 15.55 11.23 5.28
CA ALA A 74 15.14 10.30 4.24
C ALA A 74 14.09 11.03 3.41
N GLU A 75 14.28 11.07 2.09
CA GLU A 75 13.30 11.59 1.14
C GLU A 75 11.92 10.99 1.45
N LEU A 76 10.87 11.79 1.30
CA LEU A 76 9.50 11.31 1.46
C LEU A 76 9.25 10.24 0.39
N GLU A 77 8.91 9.03 0.83
CA GLU A 77 8.57 7.94 -0.07
C GLU A 77 7.28 8.26 -0.84
N LEU A 78 7.30 8.07 -2.16
CA LEU A 78 6.12 8.26 -3.00
C LEU A 78 4.95 7.38 -2.51
N PRO A 79 3.74 7.93 -2.37
CA PRO A 79 2.53 7.18 -2.08
C PRO A 79 2.16 6.27 -3.26
N GLY A 80 2.00 4.98 -2.99
CA GLY A 80 1.60 4.01 -4.00
C GLY A 80 2.30 2.67 -3.80
N GLY A 81 1.77 1.65 -4.46
CA GLY A 81 2.34 0.30 -4.44
C GLY A 81 2.50 -0.30 -3.03
N THR A 82 3.41 -1.26 -2.94
CA THR A 82 3.73 -1.98 -1.72
C THR A 82 4.68 -1.18 -0.84
N ILE A 83 4.30 -0.95 0.42
CA ILE A 83 5.18 -0.32 1.40
C ILE A 83 6.28 -1.29 1.80
N GLN A 84 7.54 -0.87 1.61
CA GLN A 84 8.73 -1.64 1.98
C GLN A 84 8.68 -2.05 3.46
N LEU A 85 9.30 -3.19 3.78
CA LEU A 85 9.29 -3.76 5.14
C LEU A 85 9.84 -2.76 6.18
N ALA A 86 10.97 -2.13 5.86
CA ALA A 86 11.65 -1.16 6.71
C ALA A 86 11.09 0.29 6.62
N SER A 87 10.01 0.51 5.84
CA SER A 87 9.47 1.86 5.65
C SER A 87 8.90 2.42 6.96
N ARG A 88 9.34 3.62 7.32
CA ARG A 88 8.78 4.37 8.46
C ARG A 88 7.33 4.77 8.27
N PHE A 89 6.77 4.65 7.07
CA PHE A 89 5.40 5.04 6.77
C PHE A 89 4.38 3.91 6.91
N TYR A 90 4.83 2.70 7.28
CA TYR A 90 3.91 1.61 7.58
C TYR A 90 3.29 1.77 8.98
N VAL A 91 1.96 1.80 9.02
CA VAL A 91 1.20 1.72 10.27
C VAL A 91 0.74 0.29 10.47
N GLN A 92 1.07 -0.25 11.66
CA GLN A 92 0.66 -1.58 12.07
C GLN A 92 -0.86 -1.74 12.08
N ARG A 93 -1.32 -2.92 11.67
CA ARG A 93 -2.74 -3.22 11.45
C ARG A 93 -3.31 -4.08 12.58
N GLU A 94 -3.11 -3.69 13.83
CA GLU A 94 -3.64 -4.44 14.98
C GLU A 94 -5.19 -4.38 15.06
N PRO A 95 -5.86 -5.45 15.53
CA PRO A 95 -5.32 -6.76 15.93
C PRO A 95 -5.08 -7.74 14.76
N TRP A 96 -5.29 -7.30 13.51
CA TRP A 96 -5.31 -8.17 12.34
C TRP A 96 -3.93 -8.70 11.98
N GLU A 97 -2.90 -7.88 12.15
CA GLU A 97 -1.51 -8.26 11.89
C GLU A 97 -1.05 -9.37 12.84
N SER A 98 -1.20 -9.18 14.15
CA SER A 98 -0.93 -10.22 15.16
C SER A 98 -1.73 -11.51 14.91
N ARG A 99 -3.02 -11.41 14.56
CA ARG A 99 -3.84 -12.59 14.21
C ARG A 99 -3.31 -13.32 12.97
N CYS A 100 -2.77 -12.62 11.99
CA CYS A 100 -2.13 -13.24 10.84
C CYS A 100 -0.89 -14.03 11.25
N TYR A 101 -0.04 -13.44 12.09
CA TYR A 101 1.17 -14.10 12.60
C TYR A 101 0.85 -15.36 13.41
N GLU A 102 -0.14 -15.29 14.30
CA GLU A 102 -0.64 -16.48 15.02
C GLU A 102 -1.17 -17.55 14.06
N GLN A 103 -1.87 -17.14 13.00
CA GLN A 103 -2.49 -18.07 12.06
C GLN A 103 -1.46 -18.84 11.22
N ILE A 104 -0.36 -18.21 10.80
CA ILE A 104 0.70 -18.93 10.07
C ILE A 104 1.50 -19.90 10.97
N GLY A 105 1.46 -19.70 12.29
CA GLY A 105 2.03 -20.64 13.26
C GLY A 105 1.27 -21.97 13.33
N LYS A 106 -0.02 -21.99 12.99
CA LYS A 106 -0.87 -23.19 13.07
C LYS A 106 -0.72 -24.10 11.86
N ASN A 107 -0.83 -25.41 12.07
CA ASN A 107 -0.99 -26.37 10.96
C ASN A 107 -2.21 -26.00 10.11
N ALA A 108 -2.09 -26.14 8.78
CA ALA A 108 -3.14 -25.72 7.84
C ALA A 108 -3.57 -24.25 7.98
N GLY A 109 -2.59 -23.34 8.17
CA GLY A 109 -2.85 -21.92 8.26
C GLY A 109 -3.26 -21.31 6.91
N LEU A 110 -4.56 -21.03 6.73
CA LEU A 110 -5.09 -20.21 5.63
C LEU A 110 -5.52 -18.82 6.13
N ILE A 111 -5.02 -17.77 5.47
CA ILE A 111 -5.35 -16.37 5.72
C ILE A 111 -5.95 -15.77 4.44
N ARG A 112 -7.03 -15.00 4.59
CA ARG A 112 -7.70 -14.29 3.50
C ARG A 112 -7.80 -12.82 3.83
N ILE A 113 -6.95 -12.02 3.19
CA ILE A 113 -6.93 -10.57 3.29
C ILE A 113 -7.86 -10.01 2.22
N LYS A 114 -8.94 -9.36 2.65
CA LYS A 114 -9.93 -8.73 1.77
C LYS A 114 -10.13 -7.27 2.15
N ALA A 115 -10.16 -6.41 1.15
CA ALA A 115 -10.46 -4.99 1.27
C ALA A 115 -10.57 -4.36 -0.13
N PRO A 116 -11.14 -3.16 -0.25
CA PRO A 116 -11.02 -2.36 -1.47
C PRO A 116 -9.55 -2.16 -1.90
N ARG A 117 -9.34 -1.71 -3.14
CA ARG A 117 -7.98 -1.40 -3.61
C ARG A 117 -7.36 -0.32 -2.71
N GLN A 118 -6.03 -0.30 -2.68
CA GLN A 118 -5.26 0.76 -1.98
C GLN A 118 -5.48 0.83 -0.45
N MET A 119 -5.97 -0.25 0.16
CA MET A 119 -6.12 -0.40 1.62
C MET A 119 -4.89 -1.00 2.33
N GLY A 120 -3.84 -1.39 1.59
CA GLY A 120 -2.60 -1.95 2.14
C GLY A 120 -2.55 -3.48 2.24
N LYS A 121 -3.38 -4.20 1.47
CA LYS A 121 -3.41 -5.68 1.43
C LYS A 121 -2.05 -6.29 1.11
N THR A 122 -1.44 -5.89 0.00
CA THR A 122 -0.11 -6.34 -0.43
C THR A 122 0.97 -6.04 0.60
N SER A 123 0.90 -4.87 1.24
CA SER A 123 1.88 -4.48 2.28
C SER A 123 1.77 -5.35 3.53
N LEU A 124 0.56 -5.80 3.88
CA LEU A 124 0.36 -6.78 4.95
C LEU A 124 0.83 -8.17 4.52
N LEU A 125 0.50 -8.62 3.30
CA LEU A 125 0.94 -9.92 2.78
C LEU A 125 2.47 -10.04 2.77
N ALA A 126 3.18 -8.99 2.33
CA ALA A 126 4.64 -8.92 2.35
C ALA A 126 5.21 -9.09 3.77
N ARG A 127 4.58 -8.51 4.79
CA ARG A 127 5.00 -8.64 6.20
C ARG A 127 4.72 -10.01 6.78
N ILE A 128 3.59 -10.63 6.41
CA ILE A 128 3.32 -12.03 6.79
C ILE A 128 4.36 -12.96 6.16
N CYS A 129 4.76 -12.69 4.91
CA CYS A 129 5.82 -13.43 4.22
C CYS A 129 7.18 -13.26 4.90
N ASP A 130 7.53 -12.03 5.26
CA ASP A 130 8.76 -11.71 5.99
C ASP A 130 8.79 -12.40 7.36
N HIS A 131 7.71 -12.30 8.13
CA HIS A 131 7.58 -12.99 9.41
C HIS A 131 7.65 -14.52 9.27
N ALA A 132 7.07 -15.10 8.21
CA ALA A 132 7.22 -16.53 7.91
C ALA A 132 8.70 -16.90 7.66
N ALA A 133 9.46 -16.04 6.98
CA ALA A 133 10.89 -16.24 6.77
C ALA A 133 11.68 -16.14 8.08
N GLU A 134 11.34 -15.21 8.98
CA GLU A 134 11.91 -15.11 10.33
C GLU A 134 11.67 -16.38 11.16
N LEU A 135 10.52 -17.02 11.01
CA LEU A 135 10.20 -18.32 11.62
C LEU A 135 10.95 -19.50 10.96
N GLY A 136 11.75 -19.24 9.92
CA GLY A 136 12.54 -20.24 9.20
C GLY A 136 11.75 -21.03 8.15
N TYR A 137 10.56 -20.57 7.76
CA TYR A 137 9.78 -21.22 6.71
C TYR A 137 10.40 -20.96 5.34
N ARG A 138 10.20 -21.90 4.40
CA ARG A 138 10.39 -21.57 2.98
C ARG A 138 9.24 -20.68 2.54
N THR A 139 9.53 -19.65 1.76
CA THR A 139 8.52 -18.71 1.29
C THR A 139 8.48 -18.67 -0.23
N ALA A 140 7.28 -18.62 -0.78
CA ALA A 140 7.03 -18.31 -2.19
C ALA A 140 5.86 -17.35 -2.26
N SER A 141 6.02 -16.24 -2.99
CA SER A 141 4.94 -15.28 -3.22
C SER A 141 4.78 -15.02 -4.71
N LEU A 142 3.53 -14.99 -5.16
CA LEU A 142 3.12 -14.65 -6.51
C LEU A 142 2.21 -13.43 -6.48
N ASP A 143 2.51 -12.48 -7.35
CA ASP A 143 1.64 -11.37 -7.69
C ASP A 143 1.03 -11.65 -9.06
N PHE A 144 -0.30 -11.83 -9.12
CA PHE A 144 -0.98 -12.08 -10.38
C PHE A 144 -0.97 -10.85 -11.31
N LEU A 145 -0.58 -9.66 -10.84
CA LEU A 145 -0.31 -8.49 -11.68
C LEU A 145 0.86 -8.73 -12.65
N GLU A 146 1.85 -9.52 -12.25
CA GLU A 146 3.04 -9.87 -13.06
C GLU A 146 2.78 -10.97 -14.10
N THR A 147 1.56 -11.54 -14.13
CA THR A 147 1.21 -12.67 -15.00
C THR A 147 0.43 -12.20 -16.22
N ASP A 148 0.76 -12.76 -17.39
CA ASP A 148 0.05 -12.50 -18.63
C ASP A 148 -1.41 -12.98 -18.55
N GLU A 149 -2.32 -12.13 -18.99
CA GLU A 149 -3.76 -12.37 -18.90
C GLU A 149 -4.22 -13.59 -19.73
N ALA A 150 -3.54 -13.88 -20.84
CA ALA A 150 -3.80 -15.06 -21.68
C ALA A 150 -3.62 -16.40 -20.93
N ILE A 151 -2.85 -16.42 -19.84
CA ILE A 151 -2.65 -17.63 -19.01
C ILE A 151 -3.93 -17.95 -18.21
N PHE A 152 -4.80 -16.98 -17.96
CA PHE A 152 -6.01 -17.17 -17.15
C PHE A 152 -7.19 -17.77 -17.92
N GLU A 153 -7.06 -17.94 -19.24
CA GLU A 153 -8.13 -18.49 -20.09
C GLU A 153 -8.25 -20.01 -20.00
N ASP A 154 -7.14 -20.72 -19.74
CA ASP A 154 -7.09 -22.18 -19.71
C ASP A 154 -6.54 -22.69 -18.36
N LEU A 155 -7.29 -23.58 -17.71
CA LEU A 155 -6.93 -24.12 -16.39
C LEU A 155 -5.62 -24.91 -16.40
N THR A 156 -5.36 -25.68 -17.46
CA THR A 156 -4.14 -26.50 -17.57
C THR A 156 -2.92 -25.62 -17.74
N VAL A 157 -2.99 -24.64 -18.64
CA VAL A 157 -1.93 -23.65 -18.85
C VAL A 157 -1.69 -22.87 -17.57
N PHE A 158 -2.76 -22.41 -16.91
CA PHE A 158 -2.68 -21.71 -15.64
C PHE A 158 -1.97 -22.54 -14.56
N LEU A 159 -2.41 -23.78 -14.30
CA LEU A 159 -1.85 -24.59 -13.21
C LEU A 159 -0.41 -25.03 -13.50
N LYS A 160 -0.05 -25.31 -14.77
CA LYS A 160 1.35 -25.53 -15.16
C LYS A 160 2.21 -24.30 -14.89
N ARG A 161 1.74 -23.11 -15.29
CA ARG A 161 2.45 -21.85 -15.05
C ARG A 161 2.57 -21.57 -13.56
N PHE A 162 1.51 -21.78 -12.80
CA PHE A 162 1.50 -21.65 -11.35
C PHE A 162 2.57 -22.53 -10.69
N CYS A 163 2.59 -23.83 -11.01
CA CYS A 163 3.62 -24.76 -10.51
C CYS A 163 5.03 -24.30 -10.89
N ALA A 164 5.25 -23.91 -12.15
CA ALA A 164 6.55 -23.46 -12.64
C ALA A 164 7.04 -22.19 -11.93
N LEU A 165 6.15 -21.25 -11.66
CA LEU A 165 6.46 -20.01 -10.96
C LEU A 165 6.83 -20.26 -9.50
N ILE A 166 6.08 -21.13 -8.80
CA ILE A 166 6.39 -21.52 -7.42
C ILE A 166 7.73 -22.26 -7.36
N SER A 167 7.96 -23.24 -8.23
CA SER A 167 9.23 -23.95 -8.30
C SER A 167 10.40 -23.00 -8.50
N ARG A 168 10.27 -22.04 -9.43
CA ARG A 168 11.29 -21.01 -9.66
C ARG A 168 11.58 -20.19 -8.40
N LYS A 169 10.56 -19.76 -7.66
CA LYS A 169 10.71 -18.98 -6.41
C LYS A 169 11.37 -19.81 -5.30
N LEU A 170 11.17 -21.14 -5.31
CA LEU A 170 11.78 -22.07 -4.36
C LEU A 170 13.17 -22.57 -4.79
N GLY A 171 13.69 -22.13 -5.93
CA GLY A 171 14.98 -22.60 -6.48
C GLY A 171 14.92 -24.01 -7.09
N ILE A 172 13.72 -24.54 -7.34
CA ILE A 172 13.46 -25.81 -8.01
C ILE A 172 13.39 -25.55 -9.52
N SER A 173 13.95 -26.45 -10.34
CA SER A 173 13.96 -26.29 -11.79
C SER A 173 12.53 -26.31 -12.35
N PRO A 174 12.06 -25.25 -13.02
CA PRO A 174 10.71 -25.22 -13.61
C PRO A 174 10.52 -26.23 -14.75
N ARG A 175 11.62 -26.76 -15.31
CA ARG A 175 11.57 -27.79 -16.38
C ARG A 175 11.00 -29.12 -15.90
N GLN A 176 10.95 -29.35 -14.60
CA GLN A 176 10.34 -30.56 -14.03
C GLN A 176 8.81 -30.56 -14.16
N VAL A 177 8.17 -29.40 -14.36
CA VAL A 177 6.70 -29.32 -14.44
C VAL A 177 6.19 -30.04 -15.70
N PRO A 178 6.66 -29.72 -16.93
CA PRO A 178 6.23 -30.47 -18.11
C PRO A 178 6.59 -31.96 -18.09
N GLU A 179 7.71 -32.33 -17.46
CA GLU A 179 8.15 -33.74 -17.35
C GLU A 179 7.26 -34.55 -16.40
N PHE A 180 6.74 -33.91 -15.36
CA PHE A 180 5.85 -34.52 -14.39
C PHE A 180 4.39 -34.61 -14.89
N TRP A 181 3.99 -33.66 -15.73
CA TRP A 181 2.59 -33.46 -16.08
C TRP A 181 2.12 -34.52 -17.08
N ASP A 182 1.25 -35.43 -16.63
CA ASP A 182 0.65 -36.47 -17.46
C ASP A 182 -0.81 -36.10 -17.77
N GLU A 183 -1.04 -35.63 -19.01
CA GLU A 183 -2.37 -35.26 -19.48
C GLU A 183 -3.21 -36.46 -19.95
N GLU A 184 -2.59 -37.63 -20.14
CA GLU A 184 -3.29 -38.83 -20.58
C GLU A 184 -3.95 -39.55 -19.39
N LEU A 185 -3.31 -39.51 -18.21
CA LEU A 185 -3.76 -40.21 -17.02
C LEU A 185 -4.53 -39.34 -16.01
N PHE A 186 -4.20 -38.05 -15.89
CA PHE A 186 -4.69 -37.20 -14.80
C PHE A 186 -5.25 -35.87 -15.24
N GLY A 187 -6.25 -35.38 -14.50
CA GLY A 187 -6.79 -34.04 -14.70
C GLY A 187 -5.82 -32.93 -14.26
N PRO A 188 -6.03 -31.67 -14.67
CA PRO A 188 -5.12 -30.56 -14.33
C PRO A 188 -4.95 -30.33 -12.82
N LYS A 189 -6.03 -30.51 -12.04
CA LYS A 189 -5.99 -30.38 -10.56
C LYS A 189 -5.23 -31.53 -9.90
N GLU A 190 -5.34 -32.74 -10.43
CA GLU A 190 -4.65 -33.93 -9.91
C GLU A 190 -3.14 -33.79 -10.15
N ASN A 191 -2.74 -33.45 -11.38
CA ASN A 191 -1.35 -33.11 -11.71
C ASN A 191 -0.79 -32.01 -10.79
N CYS A 192 -1.55 -30.93 -10.56
CA CYS A 192 -1.13 -29.87 -9.65
C CYS A 192 -1.00 -30.35 -8.18
N ASN A 193 -1.96 -31.14 -7.69
CA ASN A 193 -1.91 -31.73 -6.36
C ASN A 193 -0.66 -32.58 -6.17
N ASP A 194 -0.41 -33.49 -7.10
CA ASP A 194 0.67 -34.47 -6.98
C ASP A 194 2.03 -33.79 -7.12
N TYR A 195 2.14 -32.76 -7.98
CA TYR A 195 3.34 -31.96 -8.08
C TYR A 195 3.65 -31.23 -6.76
N PHE A 196 2.64 -30.60 -6.15
CA PHE A 196 2.82 -29.94 -4.85
C PHE A 196 3.17 -30.94 -3.76
N GLU A 197 2.50 -32.09 -3.69
CA GLU A 197 2.74 -33.08 -2.65
C GLU A 197 4.11 -33.74 -2.78
N GLN A 198 4.47 -34.22 -3.98
CA GLN A 198 5.66 -35.05 -4.20
C GLN A 198 6.93 -34.23 -4.45
N TYR A 199 6.85 -33.13 -5.22
CA TYR A 199 8.03 -32.36 -5.64
C TYR A 199 8.29 -31.13 -4.77
N ILE A 200 7.23 -30.51 -4.25
CA ILE A 200 7.37 -29.31 -3.44
C ILE A 200 7.39 -29.65 -1.95
N LEU A 201 6.37 -30.32 -1.42
CA LEU A 201 6.15 -30.45 0.04
C LEU A 201 6.86 -31.65 0.66
N ALA A 202 6.92 -32.80 0.00
CA ALA A 202 7.58 -33.99 0.52
C ALA A 202 9.08 -33.77 0.82
N PRO A 203 9.86 -33.11 -0.07
CA PRO A 203 11.29 -32.88 0.18
C PRO A 203 11.57 -31.82 1.26
N LEU A 204 10.58 -31.01 1.64
CA LEU A 204 10.78 -29.93 2.61
C LEU A 204 10.80 -30.46 4.05
N THR A 205 11.82 -30.06 4.80
CA THR A 205 11.95 -30.31 6.24
C THR A 205 11.30 -29.23 7.10
N VAL A 206 10.98 -28.08 6.51
CA VAL A 206 10.35 -26.92 7.15
C VAL A 206 9.03 -26.56 6.44
N PRO A 207 8.11 -25.84 7.10
CA PRO A 207 6.88 -25.37 6.46
C PRO A 207 7.14 -24.50 5.23
N LEU A 208 6.18 -24.52 4.30
CA LEU A 208 6.12 -23.64 3.13
C LEU A 208 5.02 -22.59 3.34
N PHE A 209 5.39 -21.32 3.30
CA PHE A 209 4.45 -20.21 3.19
C PHE A 209 4.26 -19.79 1.73
N LEU A 210 3.01 -19.82 1.28
CA LEU A 210 2.57 -19.44 -0.04
C LEU A 210 1.73 -18.15 0.04
N GLY A 211 2.27 -17.04 -0.44
CA GLY A 211 1.57 -15.77 -0.57
C GLY A 211 1.01 -15.58 -1.98
N LEU A 212 -0.29 -15.31 -2.11
CA LEU A 212 -0.96 -15.06 -3.39
C LEU A 212 -1.57 -13.66 -3.35
N ASP A 213 -1.05 -12.75 -4.16
CA ASP A 213 -1.51 -11.36 -4.24
C ASP A 213 -2.24 -11.06 -5.55
N GLU A 214 -3.13 -10.06 -5.52
CA GLU A 214 -3.97 -9.66 -6.66
C GLU A 214 -4.75 -10.85 -7.27
N LEU A 215 -5.15 -11.81 -6.42
CA LEU A 215 -5.91 -13.01 -6.82
C LEU A 215 -7.22 -12.63 -7.54
N ASP A 216 -7.76 -11.45 -7.27
CA ASP A 216 -8.91 -10.91 -7.98
C ASP A 216 -8.73 -10.78 -9.50
N ARG A 217 -7.51 -10.81 -10.04
CA ARG A 217 -7.32 -10.84 -11.49
C ARG A 217 -7.85 -12.11 -12.15
N LEU A 218 -7.97 -13.21 -11.40
CA LEU A 218 -8.54 -14.46 -11.92
C LEU A 218 -10.07 -14.39 -12.06
N PHE A 219 -10.71 -13.47 -11.33
CA PHE A 219 -12.16 -13.45 -11.14
C PHE A 219 -13.01 -13.28 -12.41
N PRO A 220 -12.59 -12.50 -13.43
CA PRO A 220 -13.25 -12.50 -14.73
C PRO A 220 -13.24 -13.86 -15.45
N TYR A 221 -12.28 -14.72 -15.12
CA TYR A 221 -12.08 -16.06 -15.70
C TYR A 221 -12.78 -17.12 -14.85
N ASN A 222 -14.11 -17.15 -14.91
CA ASN A 222 -14.96 -17.95 -14.02
C ASN A 222 -14.51 -19.41 -13.84
N ILE A 223 -14.10 -20.09 -14.91
CA ILE A 223 -13.64 -21.49 -14.85
C ILE A 223 -12.36 -21.59 -14.03
N VAL A 224 -11.32 -20.83 -14.40
CA VAL A 224 -10.01 -20.87 -13.72
C VAL A 224 -10.13 -20.40 -12.27
N ALA A 225 -10.84 -19.30 -12.01
CA ALA A 225 -11.10 -18.83 -10.66
C ALA A 225 -11.79 -19.91 -9.81
N LYS A 226 -12.91 -20.46 -10.27
CA LYS A 226 -13.67 -21.47 -9.51
C LYS A 226 -12.81 -22.69 -9.19
N GLU A 227 -12.13 -23.24 -10.18
CA GLU A 227 -11.35 -24.46 -10.03
C GLU A 227 -10.10 -24.25 -9.16
N PHE A 228 -9.39 -23.13 -9.33
CA PHE A 228 -8.22 -22.81 -8.51
C PHE A 228 -8.58 -22.51 -7.06
N LEU A 229 -9.66 -21.78 -6.83
CA LEU A 229 -10.13 -21.46 -5.48
C LEU A 229 -10.64 -22.71 -4.73
N THR A 230 -11.28 -23.62 -5.45
CA THR A 230 -11.64 -24.95 -4.94
C THR A 230 -10.40 -25.78 -4.60
N LEU A 231 -9.35 -25.70 -5.42
CA LEU A 231 -8.07 -26.37 -5.18
C LEU A 231 -7.39 -25.87 -3.89
N LEU A 232 -7.27 -24.55 -3.71
CA LEU A 232 -6.68 -23.96 -2.49
C LEU A 232 -7.45 -24.37 -1.23
N ARG A 233 -8.78 -24.43 -1.30
CA ARG A 233 -9.61 -24.94 -0.21
C ARG A 233 -9.31 -26.42 0.07
N SER A 234 -9.22 -27.26 -0.97
CA SER A 234 -8.89 -28.68 -0.82
C SER A 234 -7.54 -28.87 -0.13
N TRP A 235 -6.53 -28.09 -0.50
CA TRP A 235 -5.21 -28.11 0.14
C TRP A 235 -5.27 -27.80 1.63
N ASN A 236 -6.05 -26.77 2.00
CA ASN A 236 -6.24 -26.42 3.39
C ASN A 236 -6.96 -27.52 4.20
N GLU A 237 -7.94 -28.21 3.62
CA GLU A 237 -8.59 -29.35 4.28
C GLU A 237 -7.66 -30.56 4.39
N LYS A 238 -6.91 -30.89 3.33
CA LYS A 238 -5.88 -31.96 3.36
C LYS A 238 -4.84 -31.71 4.44
N ALA A 239 -4.39 -30.46 4.61
CA ALA A 239 -3.41 -30.07 5.60
C ALA A 239 -3.82 -30.31 7.06
N LYS A 240 -5.11 -30.55 7.34
CA LYS A 240 -5.59 -30.90 8.68
C LYS A 240 -5.36 -32.36 9.05
N VAL A 241 -5.18 -33.25 8.06
CA VAL A 241 -5.13 -34.71 8.26
C VAL A 241 -3.89 -35.37 7.67
N ASN A 242 -3.22 -34.73 6.70
CA ASN A 242 -2.01 -35.24 6.06
C ASN A 242 -0.80 -34.40 6.49
N GLU A 243 0.24 -35.03 7.02
CA GLU A 243 1.44 -34.37 7.57
C GLU A 243 2.27 -33.62 6.50
N THR A 244 2.31 -34.13 5.27
CA THR A 244 2.97 -33.46 4.14
C THR A 244 2.25 -32.15 3.81
N TRP A 245 0.93 -32.19 3.69
CA TRP A 245 0.11 -30.99 3.47
C TRP A 245 0.08 -30.06 4.68
N ALA A 246 0.23 -30.59 5.89
CA ALA A 246 0.32 -29.81 7.12
C ALA A 246 1.55 -28.89 7.15
N LYS A 247 2.51 -29.03 6.22
CA LYS A 247 3.62 -28.08 6.03
C LYS A 247 3.21 -26.82 5.27
N LEU A 248 2.09 -26.83 4.55
CA LEU A 248 1.65 -25.70 3.74
C LEU A 248 0.93 -24.64 4.60
N ARG A 249 1.28 -23.37 4.39
CA ARG A 249 0.60 -22.16 4.90
C ARG A 249 0.26 -21.30 3.70
N ILE A 250 -0.95 -20.77 3.66
CA ILE A 250 -1.43 -19.99 2.52
C ILE A 250 -1.95 -18.65 3.02
N ALA A 251 -1.51 -17.55 2.40
CA ALA A 251 -2.12 -16.25 2.58
C ALA A 251 -2.54 -15.70 1.21
N ILE A 252 -3.79 -15.25 1.13
CA ILE A 252 -4.41 -14.80 -0.11
C ILE A 252 -4.87 -13.36 0.08
N ALA A 253 -4.44 -12.45 -0.77
CA ALA A 253 -4.94 -11.09 -0.85
C ALA A 253 -5.78 -10.91 -2.13
N HIS A 254 -6.98 -10.35 -1.97
CA HIS A 254 -7.84 -10.01 -3.09
C HIS A 254 -8.62 -8.73 -2.82
N SER A 255 -8.90 -8.00 -3.90
CA SER A 255 -9.79 -6.86 -3.89
C SER A 255 -11.26 -7.28 -3.74
N THR A 256 -12.02 -6.48 -3.00
CA THR A 256 -13.49 -6.62 -2.93
C THR A 256 -14.21 -5.87 -4.07
N GLU A 257 -13.47 -5.17 -4.94
CA GLU A 257 -14.04 -4.43 -6.07
C GLU A 257 -14.42 -5.34 -7.24
N SER A 258 -13.63 -6.39 -7.46
CA SER A 258 -13.82 -7.42 -8.49
C SER A 258 -14.90 -8.40 -8.04
N TYR A 259 -16.09 -8.23 -8.59
CA TYR A 259 -17.25 -9.00 -8.21
C TYR A 259 -17.28 -10.37 -8.92
N VAL A 260 -17.31 -11.46 -8.15
CA VAL A 260 -17.70 -12.79 -8.66
C VAL A 260 -18.81 -13.32 -7.78
N VAL A 261 -19.93 -13.69 -8.39
CA VAL A 261 -20.88 -14.62 -7.76
C VAL A 261 -20.22 -15.98 -7.77
N MET A 262 -19.54 -16.32 -6.68
CA MET A 262 -19.10 -17.70 -6.49
C MET A 262 -20.20 -18.45 -5.76
N ASP A 263 -20.56 -19.62 -6.27
CA ASP A 263 -21.38 -20.57 -5.53
C ASP A 263 -20.77 -20.79 -4.14
N THR A 264 -21.63 -20.79 -3.11
CA THR A 264 -21.26 -20.93 -1.70
C THR A 264 -20.35 -22.14 -1.42
N ASN A 265 -20.45 -23.18 -2.27
CA ASN A 265 -19.66 -24.42 -2.19
C ASN A 265 -18.30 -24.36 -2.89
N SER A 266 -18.09 -23.43 -3.82
CA SER A 266 -16.82 -23.29 -4.58
C SER A 266 -15.92 -22.19 -4.03
N SER A 267 -16.41 -21.51 -3.01
CA SER A 267 -15.75 -20.39 -2.35
C SER A 267 -14.77 -20.92 -1.28
N PRO A 268 -13.47 -20.59 -1.34
CA PRO A 268 -12.53 -20.71 -0.23
C PRO A 268 -12.84 -19.67 0.85
N PHE A 269 -13.84 -18.80 0.62
CA PHE A 269 -14.18 -17.71 1.51
C PHE A 269 -14.89 -18.14 2.81
N ASN A 270 -15.08 -19.43 3.04
CA ASN A 270 -15.65 -19.98 4.28
C ASN A 270 -14.63 -20.72 5.16
N VAL A 271 -13.35 -20.77 4.77
CA VAL A 271 -12.31 -21.49 5.52
C VAL A 271 -11.13 -20.57 5.84
N GLY A 272 -10.45 -20.79 6.97
CA GLY A 272 -9.31 -19.97 7.41
C GLY A 272 -9.71 -18.62 8.03
N LEU A 273 -8.69 -17.84 8.40
CA LEU A 273 -8.85 -16.51 8.99
C LEU A 273 -9.22 -15.49 7.91
N ALA A 274 -10.40 -14.90 8.01
CA ALA A 274 -10.79 -13.75 7.19
C ALA A 274 -10.33 -12.45 7.87
N VAL A 275 -9.53 -11.66 7.15
CA VAL A 275 -9.03 -10.36 7.56
C VAL A 275 -9.64 -9.30 6.65
N GLU A 276 -10.56 -8.53 7.21
CA GLU A 276 -11.12 -7.36 6.54
C GLU A 276 -10.38 -6.13 7.04
N LEU A 277 -9.55 -5.52 6.19
CA LEU A 277 -8.71 -4.41 6.62
C LEU A 277 -9.58 -3.16 6.85
N PRO A 278 -9.61 -2.61 8.08
CA PRO A 278 -10.31 -1.39 8.35
C PRO A 278 -9.51 -0.19 7.82
N GLU A 279 -10.21 0.93 7.68
CA GLU A 279 -9.61 2.25 7.60
C GLU A 279 -8.81 2.57 8.87
N PHE A 280 -7.87 3.50 8.75
CA PHE A 280 -7.13 4.01 9.89
C PHE A 280 -8.03 4.78 10.85
N ASN A 281 -7.83 4.55 12.15
CA ASN A 281 -8.43 5.39 13.18
C ASN A 281 -7.66 6.72 13.30
N GLN A 282 -8.17 7.62 14.13
CA GLN A 282 -7.58 8.95 14.31
C GLN A 282 -6.15 8.91 14.86
N GLU A 283 -5.85 8.00 15.78
CA GLU A 283 -4.51 7.84 16.37
C GLU A 283 -3.49 7.39 15.30
N GLN A 284 -3.89 6.46 14.43
CA GLN A 284 -3.08 5.99 13.32
C GLN A 284 -2.82 7.08 12.27
N VAL A 285 -3.79 7.96 12.00
CA VAL A 285 -3.59 9.10 11.10
C VAL A 285 -2.68 10.15 11.74
N LEU A 286 -2.81 10.41 13.05
CA LEU A 286 -1.90 11.30 13.79
C LEU A 286 -0.46 10.77 13.80
N ASP A 287 -0.28 9.46 13.98
CA ASP A 287 1.02 8.80 13.86
C ASP A 287 1.62 8.98 12.44
N LEU A 288 0.80 8.82 11.39
CA LEU A 288 1.25 9.10 10.02
C LEU A 288 1.64 10.55 9.79
N VAL A 289 0.87 11.51 10.31
CA VAL A 289 1.20 12.94 10.26
C VAL A 289 2.59 13.18 10.83
N ALA A 290 2.88 12.64 12.02
CA ALA A 290 4.18 12.77 12.66
C ALA A 290 5.30 12.13 11.83
N ARG A 291 5.06 10.95 11.23
CA ARG A 291 6.01 10.27 10.34
C ARG A 291 6.33 11.06 9.06
N HIS A 292 5.42 11.92 8.61
CA HIS A 292 5.64 12.84 7.49
C HIS A 292 6.28 14.17 7.92
N GLY A 293 6.60 14.35 9.20
CA GLY A 293 7.24 15.57 9.72
C GLY A 293 6.31 16.78 9.81
N LEU A 294 4.99 16.57 9.71
CA LEU A 294 4.00 17.64 9.80
C LEU A 294 3.68 17.95 11.27
N SER A 295 3.59 19.23 11.61
CA SER A 295 3.21 19.70 12.95
C SER A 295 1.69 19.91 13.07
N TRP A 296 0.89 19.01 12.50
CA TRP A 296 -0.57 19.07 12.58
C TRP A 296 -1.06 18.52 13.91
N GLY A 297 -2.09 19.16 14.46
CA GLY A 297 -2.79 18.69 15.64
C GLY A 297 -4.04 17.88 15.30
N THR A 298 -4.83 17.61 16.33
CA THR A 298 -6.08 16.86 16.24
C THR A 298 -7.09 17.47 15.26
N GLU A 299 -7.12 18.79 15.14
CA GLU A 299 -8.12 19.50 14.32
C GLU A 299 -7.81 19.40 12.82
N GLU A 300 -6.57 19.63 12.40
CA GLU A 300 -6.13 19.47 11.02
C GLU A 300 -6.30 18.02 10.56
N THR A 301 -5.91 17.06 11.41
CA THR A 301 -6.13 15.63 11.15
C THR A 301 -7.62 15.31 11.00
N ARG A 302 -8.48 15.88 11.86
CA ARG A 302 -9.93 15.70 11.75
C ARG A 302 -10.49 16.28 10.45
N GLN A 303 -9.95 17.39 9.95
CA GLN A 303 -10.34 17.97 8.66
C GLN A 303 -9.95 17.06 7.48
N LEU A 304 -8.74 16.50 7.49
CA LEU A 304 -8.31 15.49 6.51
C LEU A 304 -9.23 14.26 6.57
N MET A 305 -9.46 13.70 7.76
CA MET A 305 -10.30 12.52 7.93
C MET A 305 -11.77 12.80 7.59
N LYS A 306 -12.26 14.03 7.75
CA LYS A 306 -13.59 14.41 7.27
C LYS A 306 -13.71 14.32 5.75
N MET A 307 -12.61 14.58 5.01
CA MET A 307 -12.58 14.42 3.55
C MET A 307 -12.49 12.96 3.12
N VAL A 308 -11.55 12.20 3.67
CA VAL A 308 -11.17 10.88 3.13
C VAL A 308 -11.25 9.72 4.14
N GLY A 309 -11.90 9.93 5.28
CA GLY A 309 -11.93 8.96 6.37
C GLY A 309 -10.53 8.59 6.83
N GLY A 310 -10.33 7.31 7.11
CA GLY A 310 -9.02 6.73 7.38
C GLY A 310 -8.43 5.97 6.20
N HIS A 311 -8.83 6.29 4.97
CA HIS A 311 -8.40 5.51 3.81
C HIS A 311 -6.86 5.56 3.65
N PRO A 312 -6.12 4.45 3.78
CA PRO A 312 -4.67 4.45 3.92
C PRO A 312 -3.92 5.18 2.80
N TYR A 313 -4.23 4.86 1.55
CA TYR A 313 -3.62 5.51 0.40
C TYR A 313 -3.98 6.99 0.26
N LEU A 314 -5.28 7.35 0.35
CA LEU A 314 -5.71 8.75 0.23
C LEU A 314 -5.09 9.62 1.32
N VAL A 315 -5.09 9.14 2.57
CA VAL A 315 -4.41 9.81 3.70
C VAL A 315 -2.93 10.01 3.39
N ARG A 316 -2.20 8.96 2.99
CA ARG A 316 -0.76 9.08 2.68
C ARG A 316 -0.51 10.05 1.52
N LEU A 317 -1.37 10.05 0.49
CA LEU A 317 -1.23 10.93 -0.66
C LEU A 317 -1.40 12.40 -0.28
N ALA A 318 -2.40 12.73 0.54
CA ALA A 318 -2.54 14.09 1.07
C ALA A 318 -1.35 14.49 1.94
N LEU A 319 -0.94 13.65 2.89
CA LEU A 319 0.19 13.95 3.78
C LEU A 319 1.48 14.14 3.01
N TYR A 320 1.72 13.35 1.95
CA TYR A 320 2.88 13.49 1.08
C TYR A 320 2.94 14.86 0.38
N HIS A 321 1.87 15.26 -0.32
CA HIS A 321 1.85 16.54 -1.03
C HIS A 321 1.93 17.74 -0.09
N VAL A 322 1.31 17.64 1.09
CA VAL A 322 1.44 18.68 2.11
C VAL A 322 2.86 18.74 2.65
N ALA A 323 3.48 17.60 2.97
CA ALA A 323 4.83 17.57 3.52
C ALA A 323 5.91 18.00 2.51
N GLN A 324 5.69 17.80 1.22
CA GLN A 324 6.53 18.35 0.14
C GLN A 324 6.35 19.86 -0.05
N GLY A 325 5.25 20.44 0.44
CA GLY A 325 4.91 21.85 0.21
C GLY A 325 4.23 22.10 -1.14
N ASP A 326 3.82 21.05 -1.86
CA ASP A 326 3.08 21.16 -3.13
C ASP A 326 1.66 21.71 -2.92
N LEU A 327 1.10 21.48 -1.72
CA LEU A 327 -0.31 21.73 -1.42
C LEU A 327 -0.51 22.10 0.05
N THR A 328 -1.24 23.18 0.32
CA THR A 328 -1.67 23.50 1.69
C THR A 328 -2.93 22.73 2.07
N LEU A 329 -3.21 22.57 3.38
CA LEU A 329 -4.46 21.95 3.84
C LEU A 329 -5.69 22.70 3.32
N SER A 330 -5.65 24.03 3.29
CA SER A 330 -6.77 24.84 2.80
C SER A 330 -7.04 24.62 1.31
N GLU A 331 -5.99 24.57 0.48
CA GLU A 331 -6.11 24.26 -0.95
C GLU A 331 -6.58 22.82 -1.18
N PHE A 332 -6.06 21.87 -0.39
CA PHE A 332 -6.49 20.47 -0.41
C PHE A 332 -8.00 20.35 -0.18
N LEU A 333 -8.54 20.99 0.86
CA LEU A 333 -9.96 20.90 1.20
C LEU A 333 -10.88 21.44 0.09
N VAL A 334 -10.40 22.38 -0.73
CA VAL A 334 -11.14 22.95 -1.86
C VAL A 334 -11.01 22.07 -3.12
N THR A 335 -9.82 21.56 -3.39
CA THR A 335 -9.50 20.90 -4.67
C THR A 335 -9.68 19.38 -4.66
N ALA A 336 -9.66 18.74 -3.50
CA ALA A 336 -9.64 17.27 -3.37
C ALA A 336 -10.77 16.56 -4.11
N ALA A 337 -11.98 17.13 -4.16
CA ALA A 337 -13.15 16.57 -4.82
C ALA A 337 -13.29 16.95 -6.30
N THR A 338 -12.18 17.27 -6.98
CA THR A 338 -12.16 17.70 -8.39
C THR A 338 -11.19 16.86 -9.21
N ASP A 339 -11.35 16.88 -10.55
CA ASP A 339 -10.42 16.20 -11.47
C ASP A 339 -9.00 16.76 -11.46
N ALA A 340 -8.84 18.02 -11.05
CA ALA A 340 -7.55 18.70 -10.94
C ALA A 340 -6.88 18.48 -9.58
N GLY A 341 -7.63 18.00 -8.58
CA GLY A 341 -7.09 17.67 -7.27
C GLY A 341 -6.31 16.36 -7.28
N ILE A 342 -5.58 16.12 -6.19
CA ILE A 342 -4.70 14.95 -6.02
C ILE A 342 -5.44 13.60 -6.10
N TYR A 343 -6.77 13.59 -5.94
CA TYR A 343 -7.59 12.36 -6.01
C TYR A 343 -8.29 12.14 -7.37
N GLY A 344 -7.98 12.95 -8.39
CA GLY A 344 -8.64 12.87 -9.69
C GLY A 344 -8.61 11.46 -10.32
N GLU A 345 -7.47 10.76 -10.24
CA GLU A 345 -7.36 9.38 -10.76
C GLU A 345 -8.28 8.41 -10.02
N HIS A 346 -8.28 8.46 -8.68
CA HIS A 346 -9.14 7.63 -7.82
C HIS A 346 -10.62 7.84 -8.15
N LEU A 347 -11.03 9.10 -8.25
CA LEU A 347 -12.39 9.49 -8.54
C LEU A 347 -12.84 9.10 -9.96
N ARG A 348 -11.98 9.31 -10.98
CA ARG A 348 -12.25 8.90 -12.36
C ARG A 348 -12.36 7.39 -12.51
N ARG A 349 -11.51 6.62 -11.83
CA ARG A 349 -11.58 5.15 -11.83
C ARG A 349 -12.93 4.65 -11.30
N HIS A 350 -13.40 5.19 -10.17
CA HIS A 350 -14.72 4.84 -9.64
C HIS A 350 -15.85 5.27 -10.58
N LEU A 351 -15.76 6.47 -11.17
CA LEU A 351 -16.74 6.94 -12.15
C LEU A 351 -16.80 6.03 -13.37
N TRP A 352 -15.65 5.64 -13.92
CA TRP A 352 -15.56 4.69 -15.02
C TRP A 352 -16.23 3.36 -14.68
N ASN A 353 -15.91 2.77 -13.52
CA ASN A 353 -16.49 1.50 -13.08
C ASN A 353 -18.02 1.57 -12.92
N LEU A 354 -18.54 2.69 -12.42
CA LEU A 354 -19.98 2.94 -12.33
C LEU A 354 -20.61 3.08 -13.72
N GLN A 355 -19.96 3.79 -14.65
CA GLN A 355 -20.45 3.94 -16.03
C GLN A 355 -20.54 2.63 -16.80
N GLN A 356 -19.65 1.66 -16.52
CA GLN A 356 -19.75 0.31 -17.08
C GLN A 356 -20.93 -0.50 -16.52
N ASN A 357 -21.55 -0.07 -15.41
CA ASN A 357 -22.64 -0.77 -14.73
C ASN A 357 -23.80 0.18 -14.41
N PRO A 358 -24.72 0.43 -15.37
CA PRO A 358 -25.81 1.41 -15.21
C PRO A 358 -26.70 1.20 -13.98
N GLU A 359 -26.97 -0.06 -13.61
CA GLU A 359 -27.75 -0.40 -12.41
C GLU A 359 -27.05 0.05 -11.12
N LEU A 360 -25.73 -0.16 -11.03
CA LEU A 360 -24.92 0.29 -9.90
C LEU A 360 -24.80 1.81 -9.86
N ALA A 361 -24.65 2.46 -11.02
CA ALA A 361 -24.64 3.91 -11.12
C ALA A 361 -25.96 4.52 -10.60
N ALA A 362 -27.11 3.96 -11.00
CA ALA A 362 -28.42 4.41 -10.53
C ALA A 362 -28.60 4.20 -9.02
N ALA A 363 -28.18 3.04 -8.50
CA ALA A 363 -28.21 2.77 -7.06
C ALA A 363 -27.31 3.74 -6.28
N PHE A 364 -26.09 4.00 -6.77
CA PHE A 364 -25.17 4.93 -6.13
C PHE A 364 -25.66 6.38 -6.21
N GLN A 365 -26.34 6.77 -7.30
CA GLN A 365 -26.96 8.08 -7.45
C GLN A 365 -27.99 8.34 -6.35
N GLN A 366 -28.79 7.35 -5.96
CA GLN A 366 -29.74 7.48 -4.85
C GLN A 366 -29.01 7.81 -3.53
N VAL A 367 -27.88 7.15 -3.26
CA VAL A 367 -27.04 7.41 -2.07
C VAL A 367 -26.42 8.81 -2.11
N VAL A 368 -25.95 9.24 -3.27
CA VAL A 368 -25.34 10.57 -3.44
C VAL A 368 -26.38 11.70 -3.40
N ALA A 369 -27.66 11.42 -3.62
CA ALA A 369 -28.74 12.40 -3.58
C ALA A 369 -29.16 12.80 -2.15
N THR A 370 -29.00 11.93 -1.15
CA THR A 370 -29.43 12.17 0.23
C THR A 370 -28.30 12.00 1.25
N LYS A 371 -28.42 12.67 2.39
CA LYS A 371 -27.51 12.50 3.54
C LYS A 371 -27.96 11.39 4.49
N GLU A 372 -29.20 10.94 4.34
CA GLU A 372 -29.77 9.89 5.17
C GLU A 372 -29.36 8.50 4.63
N PRO A 373 -29.32 7.47 5.49
CA PRO A 373 -29.14 6.10 5.05
C PRO A 373 -30.17 5.71 3.99
N VAL A 374 -29.75 4.93 2.99
CA VAL A 374 -30.61 4.50 1.88
C VAL A 374 -30.72 2.99 1.86
N CYS A 375 -31.95 2.47 1.76
CA CYS A 375 -32.18 1.05 1.50
C CYS A 375 -31.98 0.77 -0.01
N LEU A 376 -30.98 -0.04 -0.33
CA LEU A 376 -30.69 -0.48 -1.70
C LEU A 376 -30.96 -1.98 -1.85
N PRO A 377 -31.19 -2.47 -3.09
CA PRO A 377 -31.16 -3.90 -3.36
C PRO A 377 -29.86 -4.53 -2.84
N SER A 378 -29.97 -5.70 -2.19
CA SER A 378 -28.85 -6.32 -1.45
C SER A 378 -27.59 -6.48 -2.29
N MET A 379 -27.74 -6.84 -3.57
CA MET A 379 -26.61 -7.00 -4.47
C MET A 379 -25.92 -5.68 -4.82
N SER A 380 -26.68 -4.60 -5.00
CA SER A 380 -26.14 -3.26 -5.26
C SER A 380 -25.44 -2.71 -4.03
N ALA A 381 -26.06 -2.87 -2.85
CA ALA A 381 -25.45 -2.51 -1.56
C ALA A 381 -24.12 -3.25 -1.33
N PHE A 382 -24.11 -4.56 -1.55
CA PHE A 382 -22.91 -5.39 -1.42
C PHE A 382 -21.79 -4.96 -2.36
N LYS A 383 -22.10 -4.76 -3.65
CA LYS A 383 -21.13 -4.32 -4.66
C LYS A 383 -20.55 -2.94 -4.36
N LEU A 384 -21.40 -1.96 -4.03
CA LEU A 384 -20.96 -0.60 -3.70
C LEU A 384 -20.11 -0.57 -2.41
N ASN A 385 -20.44 -1.41 -1.42
CA ASN A 385 -19.62 -1.55 -0.22
C ASN A 385 -18.27 -2.20 -0.54
N GLY A 386 -18.25 -3.24 -1.38
CA GLY A 386 -17.02 -3.87 -1.87
C GLY A 386 -16.13 -2.92 -2.68
N MET A 387 -16.72 -1.95 -3.38
CA MET A 387 -16.03 -0.87 -4.06
C MET A 387 -15.44 0.21 -3.12
N GLY A 388 -15.76 0.17 -1.81
CA GLY A 388 -15.36 1.23 -0.87
C GLY A 388 -16.09 2.56 -1.09
N LEU A 389 -17.22 2.56 -1.79
CA LEU A 389 -18.03 3.76 -2.04
C LEU A 389 -19.07 4.00 -0.94
N VAL A 390 -19.60 2.94 -0.35
CA VAL A 390 -20.60 3.02 0.74
C VAL A 390 -20.21 2.12 1.90
N SER A 391 -20.82 2.33 3.06
CA SER A 391 -20.74 1.46 4.22
C SER A 391 -22.13 0.95 4.58
N LEU A 392 -22.23 -0.30 5.01
CA LEU A 392 -23.47 -0.90 5.49
C LEU A 392 -23.77 -0.42 6.91
N GLN A 393 -25.01 -0.02 7.17
CA GLN A 393 -25.56 0.32 8.48
C GLN A 393 -26.90 -0.40 8.64
N GLY A 394 -26.90 -1.57 9.30
CA GLY A 394 -28.07 -2.44 9.32
C GLY A 394 -28.43 -2.90 7.90
N ASN A 395 -29.66 -2.62 7.47
CA ASN A 395 -30.16 -2.93 6.12
C ASN A 395 -30.02 -1.75 5.13
N GLU A 396 -29.39 -0.65 5.56
CA GLU A 396 -29.22 0.57 4.77
C GLU A 396 -27.74 0.78 4.45
N VAL A 397 -27.47 1.68 3.51
CA VAL A 397 -26.12 2.14 3.17
C VAL A 397 -25.95 3.63 3.41
N ILE A 398 -24.74 4.00 3.81
CA ILE A 398 -24.30 5.38 3.93
C ILE A 398 -23.09 5.63 3.02
N LEU A 399 -22.99 6.85 2.48
CA LEU A 399 -21.88 7.25 1.62
C LEU A 399 -20.57 7.28 2.43
N ARG A 400 -19.52 6.58 1.96
CA ARG A 400 -18.17 6.76 2.52
C ARG A 400 -17.58 8.07 2.04
N HIS A 401 -16.68 8.65 2.84
CA HIS A 401 -15.91 9.85 2.46
C HIS A 401 -16.81 10.95 1.87
N GLU A 402 -17.91 11.25 2.56
CA GLU A 402 -19.00 12.08 2.02
C GLU A 402 -18.50 13.41 1.43
N CYS A 403 -17.57 14.07 2.10
CA CYS A 403 -17.04 15.36 1.66
C CYS A 403 -16.17 15.26 0.39
N LEU A 404 -15.64 14.08 0.08
CA LEU A 404 -14.94 13.81 -1.18
C LEU A 404 -15.91 13.35 -2.28
N TYR A 405 -16.71 12.33 -1.98
CA TYR A 405 -17.51 11.64 -3.00
C TYR A 405 -18.77 12.41 -3.41
N ARG A 406 -19.50 12.99 -2.46
CA ARG A 406 -20.77 13.67 -2.77
C ARG A 406 -20.59 14.80 -3.80
N PRO A 407 -19.72 15.81 -3.58
CA PRO A 407 -19.56 16.91 -4.55
C PRO A 407 -19.09 16.43 -5.93
N TYR A 408 -18.19 15.44 -5.99
CA TYR A 408 -17.68 14.93 -7.25
C TYR A 408 -18.76 14.18 -8.04
N PHE A 409 -19.38 13.16 -7.43
CA PHE A 409 -20.33 12.29 -8.14
C PHE A 409 -21.69 12.94 -8.39
N GLN A 410 -22.14 13.87 -7.52
CA GLN A 410 -23.43 14.54 -7.69
C GLN A 410 -23.48 15.38 -8.97
N SER A 411 -22.36 15.91 -9.44
CA SER A 411 -22.30 16.67 -10.70
C SER A 411 -22.21 15.77 -11.94
N ARG A 412 -21.64 14.57 -11.79
CA ARG A 412 -21.27 13.64 -12.89
C ARG A 412 -22.28 12.54 -13.15
N LEU A 413 -23.07 12.16 -12.15
CA LEU A 413 -24.11 11.12 -12.24
C LEU A 413 -25.52 11.68 -12.46
N ARG A 414 -25.65 12.99 -12.74
CA ARG A 414 -26.94 13.56 -13.16
C ARG A 414 -27.30 13.02 -14.53
N ILE A 415 -28.50 12.47 -14.65
CA ILE A 415 -29.14 12.17 -15.93
C ILE A 415 -29.26 13.49 -16.69
N ARG A 416 -28.75 13.55 -17.93
CA ARG A 416 -29.25 14.54 -18.89
C ARG A 416 -30.70 14.14 -19.15
N GLU A 417 -31.64 14.85 -18.54
CA GLU A 417 -33.06 14.75 -18.88
C GLU A 417 -33.30 15.03 -20.36
#